data_AF-M0N8M5-F1
#
_entry.id   AF-M0N8M5-F1
#
_cell.length_a   1.000
_cell.length_b   1.000
_cell.length_c   1.000
_cell.angle_alpha   90.00
_cell.angle_beta   90.00
_cell.angle_gamma   90.00
#
_symmetry.space_group_name_H-M   'P 1'
#
loop_
_entity.id
_entity.type
_entity.pdbx_description
1 polymer ?
#
loop_
_entity_poly.entity_id
_entity_poly.type
_entity_poly.pdbx_seq_one_letter_code
_entity_poly.pdbx_strand_id
1 'polypeptide(L)'
;MDVSVDNAWDDTATALDEIEAVTDDARVVSDAEEGLTEAFTTEDRLHQLDLVHVPRTTSYKLWEDGAFCLEERNQIVSEVSNDLFHLKNSVEKHRPNEEWAAIRERIATTKQRIRHLAWQLDQLSSPKTATYLRRWLPSMMLFAEEAVDGFEVPWTSNPVERAMGEVSKRCKNQWMRWSAAGLEALLQLRLVDYANPEQYQAFKHELLQRSTKTSISCDLSVEATRGEL
;
A
#
# COMPACT_ATOMS: atom_id res chain seq x y z
N MET A 1 8.27 -3.76 -14.97
CA MET A 1 7.20 -3.96 -13.97
C MET A 1 6.55 -5.27 -14.30
N ASP A 2 6.63 -6.22 -13.38
CA ASP A 2 5.93 -7.49 -13.45
C ASP A 2 4.65 -7.40 -12.61
N VAL A 3 3.57 -8.05 -13.05
CA VAL A 3 2.24 -7.98 -12.43
C VAL A 3 1.61 -9.36 -12.50
N SER A 4 1.24 -9.93 -11.36
CA SER A 4 0.47 -11.16 -11.28
C SER A 4 -0.94 -10.90 -10.72
N VAL A 5 -1.91 -11.68 -11.18
CA VAL A 5 -3.27 -11.72 -10.63
C VAL A 5 -3.58 -13.16 -10.27
N ASP A 6 -4.08 -13.38 -9.04
CA ASP A 6 -4.46 -14.69 -8.49
C ASP A 6 -3.32 -15.72 -8.35
N ASN A 7 -2.05 -15.30 -8.43
CA ASN A 7 -0.91 -16.16 -8.11
C ASN A 7 -0.64 -16.19 -6.61
N ALA A 8 -0.05 -17.29 -6.13
CA ALA A 8 0.47 -17.34 -4.77
C ALA A 8 1.63 -16.35 -4.61
N TRP A 9 1.84 -15.86 -3.38
CA TRP A 9 2.95 -14.95 -3.10
C TRP A 9 4.31 -15.61 -3.28
N ASP A 10 4.46 -16.90 -2.93
CA ASP A 10 5.68 -17.66 -3.16
C ASP A 10 6.05 -17.75 -4.65
N ASP A 11 5.05 -18.02 -5.51
CA ASP A 11 5.24 -18.07 -6.96
C ASP A 11 5.64 -16.69 -7.50
N THR A 12 5.02 -15.64 -6.97
CA THR A 12 5.31 -14.26 -7.37
C THR A 12 6.71 -13.82 -6.91
N ALA A 13 7.11 -14.14 -5.68
CA ALA A 13 8.44 -13.84 -5.15
C ALA A 13 9.52 -14.59 -5.95
N THR A 14 9.31 -15.89 -6.22
CA THR A 14 10.23 -16.70 -7.02
C THR A 14 10.41 -16.12 -8.43
N ALA A 15 9.30 -15.79 -9.11
CA ALA A 15 9.35 -15.21 -10.45
C ALA A 15 10.10 -13.86 -10.48
N LEU A 16 9.91 -13.02 -9.45
CA LEU A 16 10.60 -11.74 -9.33
C LEU A 16 12.10 -11.90 -9.03
N ASP A 17 12.47 -12.89 -8.21
CA ASP A 17 13.87 -13.21 -7.91
C ASP A 17 14.58 -13.78 -9.15
N GLU A 18 13.92 -14.63 -9.93
CA GLU A 18 14.47 -15.22 -11.17
C GLU A 18 14.86 -14.15 -12.22
N ILE A 19 14.15 -13.03 -12.24
CA ILE A 19 14.42 -11.91 -13.15
C ILE A 19 15.24 -10.79 -12.50
N GLU A 20 15.74 -11.01 -11.29
CA GLU A 20 16.51 -10.03 -10.50
C GLU A 20 15.76 -8.69 -10.34
N ALA A 21 14.43 -8.72 -10.25
CA ALA A 21 13.60 -7.51 -10.13
C ALA A 21 13.59 -6.93 -8.70
N VAL A 22 13.93 -7.73 -7.70
CA VAL A 22 14.00 -7.37 -6.29
C VAL A 22 15.42 -7.58 -5.80
N THR A 23 16.02 -6.56 -5.19
CA THR A 23 17.35 -6.67 -4.61
C THR A 23 17.31 -7.34 -3.24
N ASP A 24 18.42 -7.93 -2.81
CA ASP A 24 18.51 -8.61 -1.51
C ASP A 24 18.35 -7.66 -0.31
N ASP A 25 18.62 -6.37 -0.50
CA ASP A 25 18.44 -5.32 0.50
C ASP A 25 17.08 -4.58 0.36
N ALA A 26 16.14 -5.10 -0.43
CA ALA A 26 14.84 -4.48 -0.60
C ALA A 26 14.07 -4.36 0.73
N ARG A 27 13.20 -3.35 0.81
CA ARG A 27 12.29 -3.14 1.94
C ARG A 27 10.86 -3.36 1.49
N VAL A 28 10.18 -4.29 2.14
CA VAL A 28 8.81 -4.69 1.80
C VAL A 28 7.84 -3.84 2.59
N VAL A 29 7.02 -3.03 1.91
CA VAL A 29 6.02 -2.18 2.57
C VAL A 29 4.62 -2.73 2.30
N SER A 30 3.92 -3.19 3.34
CA SER A 30 2.56 -3.75 3.20
C SER A 30 1.74 -3.68 4.49
N ASP A 31 0.49 -4.12 4.44
CA ASP A 31 -0.43 -4.23 5.59
C ASP A 31 -0.16 -5.47 6.49
N ALA A 32 0.94 -6.18 6.25
CA ALA A 32 1.35 -7.41 6.94
C ALA A 32 0.41 -8.61 6.74
N GLU A 33 -0.13 -8.78 5.53
CA GLU A 33 -0.64 -10.08 5.10
C GLU A 33 0.47 -11.15 5.22
N GLU A 34 0.12 -12.30 5.79
CA GLU A 34 1.08 -13.30 6.26
C GLU A 34 1.81 -13.95 5.08
N GLY A 35 1.11 -14.35 4.01
CA GLY A 35 1.74 -14.95 2.84
C GLY A 35 2.70 -14.01 2.13
N LEU A 36 2.36 -12.72 1.99
CA LEU A 36 3.24 -11.71 1.43
C LEU A 36 4.49 -11.53 2.30
N THR A 37 4.31 -11.42 3.61
CA THR A 37 5.45 -11.22 4.51
C THR A 37 6.37 -12.43 4.49
N GLU A 38 5.84 -13.64 4.53
CA GLU A 38 6.61 -14.88 4.47
C GLU A 38 7.37 -15.02 3.15
N ALA A 39 6.75 -14.69 2.02
CA ALA A 39 7.37 -14.83 0.70
C ALA A 39 8.46 -13.78 0.40
N PHE A 40 8.33 -12.56 0.92
CA PHE A 40 9.21 -11.44 0.53
C PHE A 40 10.21 -11.01 1.61
N THR A 41 10.14 -11.54 2.83
CA THR A 41 11.10 -11.21 3.89
C THR A 41 12.18 -12.27 4.04
N THR A 42 13.41 -11.81 4.25
CA THR A 42 14.59 -12.66 4.47
C THR A 42 15.41 -12.07 5.62
N GLU A 43 16.65 -12.56 5.81
CA GLU A 43 17.58 -11.92 6.76
C GLU A 43 17.90 -10.46 6.37
N ASP A 44 17.98 -10.19 5.05
CA ASP A 44 18.37 -8.89 4.51
C ASP A 44 17.18 -8.08 3.95
N ARG A 45 16.08 -8.75 3.56
CA ARG A 45 14.82 -8.11 3.12
C ARG A 45 13.89 -7.91 4.30
N LEU A 46 13.83 -6.67 4.79
CA LEU A 46 13.06 -6.32 5.97
C LEU A 46 11.68 -5.77 5.63
N HIS A 47 10.71 -5.99 6.52
CA HIS A 47 9.33 -5.53 6.36
C HIS A 47 9.04 -4.25 7.15
N GLN A 48 8.43 -3.28 6.47
CA GLN A 48 7.83 -2.08 7.02
C GLN A 48 6.31 -2.19 6.97
N LEU A 49 5.66 -2.09 8.12
CA LEU A 49 4.22 -2.10 8.21
C LEU A 49 3.66 -0.77 7.73
N ASP A 50 2.63 -0.79 6.88
CA ASP A 50 1.94 0.43 6.53
C ASP A 50 1.27 1.03 7.78
N LEU A 51 1.75 2.20 8.21
CA LEU A 51 1.26 2.84 9.42
C LEU A 51 -0.20 3.29 9.29
N VAL A 52 -0.74 3.40 8.07
CA VAL A 52 -2.17 3.71 7.84
C VAL A 52 -3.07 2.53 8.19
N HIS A 53 -2.54 1.30 8.10
CA HIS A 53 -3.25 0.08 8.46
C HIS A 53 -3.24 -0.19 9.97
N VAL A 54 -2.23 0.32 10.69
CA VAL A 54 -2.08 0.08 12.13
C VAL A 54 -3.32 0.46 12.96
N PRO A 55 -3.94 1.65 12.79
CA PRO A 55 -5.11 2.04 13.57
C PRO A 55 -6.30 1.10 13.34
N ARG A 56 -6.51 0.69 12.08
CA ARG A 56 -7.60 -0.20 11.68
C ARG A 56 -7.42 -1.60 12.27
N THR A 57 -6.23 -2.18 12.14
CA THR A 57 -5.95 -3.51 12.70
C THR A 57 -5.99 -3.49 14.22
N THR A 58 -5.46 -2.45 14.86
CA THR A 58 -5.56 -2.26 16.32
C THR A 58 -7.02 -2.21 16.77
N SER A 59 -7.86 -1.41 16.09
CA SER A 59 -9.30 -1.30 16.40
C SER A 59 -10.03 -2.65 16.28
N TYR A 60 -9.73 -3.40 15.21
CA TYR A 60 -10.29 -4.73 15.01
C TYR A 60 -9.87 -5.72 16.10
N LYS A 61 -8.58 -5.75 16.48
CA LYS A 61 -8.10 -6.64 17.54
C LYS A 61 -8.69 -6.28 18.91
N LEU A 62 -8.84 -5.00 19.21
CA LEU A 62 -9.52 -4.54 20.43
C LEU A 62 -10.99 -4.94 20.44
N TRP A 63 -11.67 -4.87 19.30
CA TRP A 63 -13.04 -5.37 19.16
C TRP A 63 -13.12 -6.89 19.39
N GLU A 64 -12.20 -7.64 18.79
CA GLU A 64 -12.14 -9.11 18.92
C GLU A 64 -11.88 -9.55 20.37
N ASP A 65 -11.09 -8.80 21.12
CA ASP A 65 -10.83 -9.06 22.54
C ASP A 65 -12.05 -8.74 23.43
N GLY A 66 -12.87 -7.78 23.02
CA GLY A 66 -14.15 -7.47 23.68
C GLY A 66 -14.05 -6.85 25.08
N ALA A 67 -12.85 -6.51 25.54
CA ALA A 67 -12.60 -6.02 26.90
C ALA A 67 -12.96 -4.54 27.14
N PHE A 68 -13.08 -3.75 26.07
CA PHE A 68 -13.21 -2.28 26.14
C PHE A 68 -14.45 -1.77 25.41
N CYS A 69 -15.04 -0.68 25.91
CA CYS A 69 -16.10 0.03 25.21
C CYS A 69 -15.57 0.76 23.96
N LEU A 70 -16.47 1.29 23.11
CA LEU A 70 -16.06 2.00 21.89
C LEU A 70 -15.16 3.21 22.18
N GLU A 71 -15.45 3.97 23.23
CA GLU A 71 -14.69 5.16 23.61
C GLU A 71 -13.26 4.82 24.03
N GLU A 72 -13.10 3.83 24.91
CA GLU A 72 -11.78 3.32 25.33
C GLU A 72 -10.98 2.79 24.15
N ARG A 73 -11.62 2.03 23.25
CA ARG A 73 -10.96 1.52 22.04
C ARG A 73 -10.48 2.66 21.14
N ASN A 74 -11.30 3.69 20.94
CA ASN A 74 -10.90 4.85 20.15
C ASN A 74 -9.73 5.61 20.79
N GLN A 75 -9.68 5.69 22.12
CA GLN A 75 -8.57 6.31 22.84
C GLN A 75 -7.27 5.52 22.63
N ILE A 76 -7.31 4.20 22.80
CA ILE A 76 -6.14 3.31 22.58
C ILE A 76 -5.65 3.41 21.13
N VAL A 77 -6.57 3.36 20.16
CA VAL A 77 -6.23 3.50 18.73
C VAL A 77 -5.59 4.86 18.45
N SER A 78 -6.12 5.93 19.05
CA SER A 78 -5.58 7.28 18.89
C SER A 78 -4.18 7.40 19.50
N GLU A 79 -3.94 6.78 20.66
CA GLU A 79 -2.63 6.77 21.31
C GLU A 79 -1.56 6.13 20.42
N VAL A 80 -1.83 4.91 19.90
CA VAL A 80 -0.93 4.21 18.96
C VAL A 80 -0.68 5.06 17.71
N SER A 81 -1.76 5.57 17.10
CA SER A 81 -1.68 6.35 15.86
C SER A 81 -0.86 7.63 16.06
N ASN A 82 -1.10 8.34 17.16
CA ASN A 82 -0.39 9.57 17.45
C ASN A 82 1.10 9.31 17.64
N ASP A 83 1.48 8.29 18.43
CA ASP A 83 2.90 7.98 18.65
C ASP A 83 3.64 7.62 17.34
N LEU A 84 2.97 6.91 16.42
CA LEU A 84 3.51 6.57 15.10
C LEU A 84 3.61 7.80 14.18
N PHE A 85 2.57 8.63 14.11
CA PHE A 85 2.60 9.83 13.28
C PHE A 85 3.54 10.90 13.83
N HIS A 86 3.72 10.98 15.15
CA HIS A 86 4.76 11.81 15.76
C HIS A 86 6.16 11.33 15.37
N LEU A 87 6.41 10.02 15.34
CA LEU A 87 7.67 9.47 14.83
C LEU A 87 7.88 9.83 13.35
N LYS A 88 6.86 9.60 12.51
CA LYS A 88 6.89 9.95 11.08
C LYS A 88 7.22 11.43 10.86
N ASN A 89 6.51 12.32 11.55
CA ASN A 89 6.72 13.76 11.43
C ASN A 89 8.10 14.19 11.97
N SER A 90 8.64 13.47 12.95
CA SER A 90 9.99 13.68 13.46
C SER A 90 11.04 13.33 12.39
N VAL A 91 10.90 12.19 11.71
CA VAL A 91 11.78 11.81 10.60
C VAL A 91 11.77 12.87 9.50
N GLU A 92 10.58 13.27 9.04
CA GLU A 92 10.44 14.30 7.98
C GLU A 92 11.06 15.64 8.35
N LYS A 93 10.94 16.03 9.64
CA LYS A 93 11.47 17.31 10.12
C LYS A 93 12.99 17.30 10.27
N HIS A 94 13.54 16.23 10.84
CA HIS A 94 14.93 16.21 11.32
C HIS A 94 15.90 15.63 10.30
N ARG A 95 15.44 14.74 9.41
CA ARG A 95 16.29 14.10 8.40
C ARG A 95 16.96 15.10 7.45
N PRO A 96 16.28 16.11 6.89
CA PRO A 96 16.91 17.05 5.96
C PRO A 96 18.06 17.87 6.57
N ASN A 97 18.06 18.05 7.89
CA ASN A 97 19.09 18.77 8.63
C ASN A 97 20.10 17.84 9.30
N GLU A 98 20.04 16.53 9.02
CA GLU A 98 20.91 15.51 9.62
C GLU A 98 20.84 15.47 11.16
N GLU A 99 19.68 15.81 11.74
CA GLU A 99 19.45 15.84 13.18
C GLU A 99 19.16 14.42 13.73
N TRP A 100 20.08 13.48 13.47
CA TRP A 100 19.92 12.04 13.73
C TRP A 100 19.64 11.72 15.20
N ALA A 101 20.25 12.47 16.13
CA ALA A 101 20.03 12.28 17.56
C ALA A 101 18.56 12.47 17.95
N ALA A 102 17.86 13.46 17.36
CA ALA A 102 16.45 13.70 17.62
C ALA A 102 15.57 12.55 17.10
N ILE A 103 15.92 11.99 15.93
CA ILE A 103 15.21 10.82 15.39
C ILE A 103 15.43 9.59 16.27
N ARG A 104 16.68 9.31 16.69
CA ARG A 104 17.00 8.19 17.59
C ARG A 104 16.26 8.30 18.94
N GLU A 105 16.20 9.50 19.52
CA GLU A 105 15.44 9.76 20.75
C GLU A 105 13.94 9.50 20.54
N ARG A 106 13.39 9.94 19.39
CA ARG A 106 11.98 9.69 19.06
C ARG A 106 11.69 8.22 18.87
N ILE A 107 12.54 7.46 18.17
CA ILE A 107 12.41 6.00 18.02
C ILE A 107 12.37 5.33 19.39
N ALA A 108 13.31 5.66 20.28
CA ALA A 108 13.38 5.09 21.62
C ALA A 108 12.09 5.38 22.42
N THR A 109 11.61 6.62 22.38
CA THR A 109 10.39 7.05 23.05
C THR A 109 9.16 6.31 22.52
N THR A 110 8.98 6.25 21.20
CA THR A 110 7.85 5.57 20.56
C THR A 110 7.87 4.06 20.86
N LYS A 111 9.04 3.41 20.78
CA LYS A 111 9.21 2.00 21.18
C LYS A 111 8.80 1.77 22.63
N GLN A 112 9.23 2.64 23.55
CA GLN A 112 8.90 2.51 24.96
C GLN A 112 7.39 2.63 25.21
N ARG A 113 6.74 3.63 24.59
CA ARG A 113 5.29 3.85 24.74
C ARG A 113 4.46 2.69 24.20
N ILE A 114 4.76 2.22 22.99
CA ILE A 114 4.02 1.08 22.41
C ILE A 114 4.24 -0.20 23.23
N ARG A 115 5.45 -0.46 23.72
CA ARG A 115 5.71 -1.60 24.61
C ARG A 115 4.94 -1.51 25.92
N HIS A 116 4.92 -0.33 26.52
CA HIS A 116 4.17 -0.10 27.75
C HIS A 116 2.67 -0.31 27.54
N LEU A 117 2.11 0.25 26.47
CA LEU A 117 0.70 0.05 26.10
C LEU A 117 0.40 -1.43 25.85
N ALA A 118 1.24 -2.12 25.08
CA ALA A 118 1.08 -3.55 24.83
C ALA A 118 1.19 -4.38 26.11
N TRP A 119 1.99 -3.97 27.10
CA TRP A 119 2.01 -4.59 28.42
C TRP A 119 0.70 -4.33 29.18
N GLN A 120 0.19 -3.10 29.20
CA GLN A 120 -1.08 -2.77 29.86
C GLN A 120 -2.27 -3.53 29.26
N LEU A 121 -2.35 -3.62 27.94
CA LEU A 121 -3.43 -4.33 27.23
C LEU A 121 -3.48 -5.82 27.59
N ASP A 122 -2.32 -6.44 27.78
CA ASP A 122 -2.20 -7.84 28.21
C ASP A 122 -2.82 -8.05 29.60
N GLN A 123 -2.55 -7.11 30.52
CA GLN A 123 -3.09 -7.13 31.87
C GLN A 123 -4.61 -6.83 31.92
N LEU A 124 -5.10 -6.11 30.92
CA LEU A 124 -6.50 -5.68 30.80
C LEU A 124 -7.34 -6.59 29.90
N SER A 125 -6.94 -7.86 29.73
CA SER A 125 -7.68 -8.86 28.95
C SER A 125 -7.81 -8.53 27.45
N SER A 126 -6.83 -7.85 26.87
CA SER A 126 -6.73 -7.61 25.41
C SER A 126 -5.44 -8.22 24.81
N PRO A 127 -5.29 -9.56 24.91
CA PRO A 127 -4.07 -10.26 24.50
C PRO A 127 -3.85 -10.24 22.98
N LYS A 128 -4.90 -10.19 22.15
CA LYS A 128 -4.73 -10.14 20.69
C LYS A 128 -4.12 -8.81 20.28
N THR A 129 -4.59 -7.70 20.85
CA THR A 129 -4.04 -6.36 20.58
C THR A 129 -2.62 -6.24 21.12
N ALA A 130 -2.38 -6.71 22.35
CA ALA A 130 -1.03 -6.75 22.92
C ALA A 130 -0.04 -7.54 22.05
N THR A 131 -0.43 -8.72 21.58
CA THR A 131 0.38 -9.57 20.70
C THR A 131 0.66 -8.90 19.37
N TYR A 132 -0.34 -8.29 18.75
CA TYR A 132 -0.20 -7.54 17.50
C TYR A 132 0.84 -6.42 17.63
N LEU A 133 0.69 -5.55 18.64
CA LEU A 133 1.62 -4.44 18.86
C LEU A 133 3.05 -4.92 19.13
N ARG A 134 3.22 -6.01 19.89
CA ARG A 134 4.56 -6.59 20.15
C ARG A 134 5.18 -7.20 18.90
N ARG A 135 4.43 -8.02 18.17
CA ARG A 135 4.89 -8.72 16.95
C ARG A 135 5.38 -7.72 15.91
N TRP A 136 4.60 -6.66 15.68
CA TRP A 136 4.85 -5.73 14.59
C TRP A 136 5.62 -4.47 14.99
N LEU A 137 5.97 -4.28 16.26
CA LEU A 137 6.72 -3.11 16.69
C LEU A 137 8.02 -2.88 15.89
N PRO A 138 8.88 -3.89 15.62
CA PRO A 138 10.07 -3.67 14.80
C PRO A 138 9.73 -3.12 13.41
N SER A 139 8.75 -3.75 12.75
CA SER A 139 8.28 -3.37 11.41
C SER A 139 7.59 -2.00 11.38
N MET A 140 6.94 -1.56 12.47
CA MET A 140 6.40 -0.20 12.59
C MET A 140 7.50 0.88 12.65
N MET A 141 8.69 0.54 13.15
CA MET A 141 9.79 1.49 13.38
C MET A 141 10.81 1.54 12.24
N LEU A 142 10.80 0.56 11.34
CA LEU A 142 11.87 0.31 10.38
C LEU A 142 12.19 1.55 9.53
N PHE A 143 11.19 2.27 9.04
CA PHE A 143 11.38 3.47 8.22
C PHE A 143 12.18 4.56 8.93
N ALA A 144 12.01 4.69 10.24
CA ALA A 144 12.73 5.68 11.02
C ALA A 144 14.13 5.20 11.36
N GLU A 145 14.30 3.91 11.61
CA GLU A 145 15.60 3.29 11.88
C GLU A 145 16.52 3.39 10.66
N GLU A 146 16.02 2.96 9.49
CA GLU A 146 16.72 3.03 8.22
C GLU A 146 17.01 4.48 7.79
N ALA A 147 16.08 5.41 8.07
CA ALA A 147 16.28 6.83 7.78
C ALA A 147 17.50 7.42 8.51
N VAL A 148 17.82 6.92 9.69
CA VAL A 148 18.99 7.34 10.45
C VAL A 148 20.29 6.79 9.85
N ASP A 149 20.21 5.66 9.16
CA ASP A 149 21.34 5.05 8.43
C ASP A 149 21.42 5.56 6.97
N GLY A 150 20.58 6.54 6.61
CA GLY A 150 20.57 7.21 5.32
C GLY A 150 19.63 6.60 4.28
N PHE A 151 19.01 5.45 4.58
CA PHE A 151 18.13 4.74 3.68
C PHE A 151 16.67 5.20 3.81
N GLU A 152 15.99 5.46 2.70
CA GLU A 152 14.59 5.90 2.73
C GLU A 152 13.63 4.73 2.53
N VAL A 153 12.83 4.45 3.56
CA VAL A 153 11.70 3.51 3.44
C VAL A 153 10.40 4.28 3.50
N PRO A 154 9.46 4.06 2.57
CA PRO A 154 8.11 4.58 2.70
C PRO A 154 7.43 4.00 3.96
N TRP A 155 6.84 4.87 4.78
CA TRP A 155 6.06 4.45 5.95
C TRP A 155 4.64 3.98 5.59
N THR A 156 4.24 4.07 4.31
CA THR A 156 2.89 3.73 3.84
C THR A 156 2.85 3.19 2.41
N SER A 157 1.97 2.22 2.17
CA SER A 157 1.60 1.70 0.84
C SER A 157 0.46 2.48 0.17
N ASN A 158 -0.06 3.53 0.80
CA ASN A 158 -1.15 4.37 0.29
C ASN A 158 -1.04 4.80 -1.19
N PRO A 159 0.14 5.19 -1.72
CA PRO A 159 0.25 5.50 -3.14
C PRO A 159 -0.10 4.31 -4.05
N VAL A 160 0.36 3.11 -3.70
CA VAL A 160 0.04 1.86 -4.41
C VAL A 160 -1.44 1.52 -4.25
N GLU A 161 -1.99 1.63 -3.05
CA GLU A 161 -3.42 1.36 -2.81
C GLU A 161 -4.35 2.31 -3.56
N ARG A 162 -3.97 3.59 -3.69
CA ARG A 162 -4.74 4.54 -4.51
C ARG A 162 -4.74 4.11 -5.98
N ALA A 163 -3.59 3.72 -6.51
CA ALA A 163 -3.49 3.22 -7.88
C ALA A 163 -4.35 1.96 -8.08
N MET A 164 -4.28 1.01 -7.15
CA MET A 164 -5.12 -0.20 -7.16
C MET A 164 -6.62 0.11 -7.00
N GLY A 165 -6.97 1.11 -6.20
CA GLY A 165 -8.33 1.57 -6.00
C GLY A 165 -8.97 2.13 -7.28
N GLU A 166 -8.20 2.82 -8.11
CA GLU A 166 -8.67 3.27 -9.43
C GLU A 166 -8.98 2.10 -10.37
N VAL A 167 -8.14 1.07 -10.36
CA VAL A 167 -8.36 -0.16 -11.12
C VAL A 167 -9.62 -0.88 -10.62
N SER A 168 -9.77 -1.04 -9.30
CA SER A 168 -10.94 -1.67 -8.69
C SER A 168 -12.24 -0.96 -9.04
N LYS A 169 -12.26 0.38 -9.03
CA LYS A 169 -13.44 1.18 -9.43
C LYS A 169 -13.83 0.92 -10.88
N ARG A 170 -12.86 0.81 -11.80
CA ARG A 170 -13.12 0.47 -13.21
C ARG A 170 -13.69 -0.94 -13.36
N CYS A 171 -13.13 -1.90 -12.63
CA CYS A 171 -13.61 -3.27 -12.64
C CYS A 171 -15.07 -3.37 -12.15
N LYS A 172 -15.42 -2.64 -11.09
CA LYS A 172 -16.77 -2.62 -10.50
C LYS A 172 -17.80 -1.87 -11.35
N ASN A 173 -17.41 -0.77 -11.99
CA ASN A 173 -18.37 0.13 -12.65
C ASN A 173 -18.74 -0.27 -14.08
N GLN A 174 -18.00 -1.18 -14.71
CA GLN A 174 -18.23 -1.50 -16.13
C GLN A 174 -19.06 -2.77 -16.38
N TRP A 175 -19.59 -3.45 -15.33
CA TRP A 175 -20.42 -4.66 -15.47
C TRP A 175 -19.82 -5.74 -16.41
N MET A 176 -18.49 -5.74 -16.56
CA MET A 176 -17.76 -6.68 -17.41
C MET A 176 -17.18 -7.81 -16.56
N ARG A 177 -17.25 -9.04 -17.07
CA ARG A 177 -16.42 -10.15 -16.59
C ARG A 177 -15.03 -9.96 -17.18
N TRP A 178 -14.09 -9.52 -16.36
CA TRP A 178 -12.69 -9.43 -16.76
C TRP A 178 -12.03 -10.80 -16.64
N SER A 179 -11.33 -11.24 -17.68
CA SER A 179 -10.38 -12.35 -17.56
C SER A 179 -9.15 -11.90 -16.75
N ALA A 180 -8.39 -12.84 -16.18
CA ALA A 180 -7.14 -12.54 -15.49
C ALA A 180 -6.18 -11.71 -16.38
N ALA A 181 -5.97 -12.13 -17.63
CA ALA A 181 -5.18 -11.38 -18.62
C ALA A 181 -5.71 -9.96 -18.89
N GLY A 182 -7.05 -9.78 -18.87
CA GLY A 182 -7.66 -8.46 -19.03
C GLY A 182 -7.43 -7.55 -17.82
N LEU A 183 -7.45 -8.09 -16.61
CA LEU A 183 -7.13 -7.36 -15.38
C LEU A 183 -5.64 -7.00 -15.33
N GLU A 184 -4.77 -7.94 -15.68
CA GLU A 184 -3.32 -7.74 -15.72
C GLU A 184 -2.93 -6.64 -16.70
N ALA A 185 -3.49 -6.63 -17.91
CA ALA A 185 -3.27 -5.55 -18.88
C ALA A 185 -3.75 -4.18 -18.37
N LEU A 186 -4.90 -4.13 -17.69
CA LEU A 186 -5.39 -2.89 -17.08
C LEU A 186 -4.48 -2.39 -15.95
N LEU A 187 -3.98 -3.31 -15.12
CA LEU A 187 -3.04 -3.03 -14.05
C LEU A 187 -1.72 -2.49 -14.60
N GLN A 188 -1.12 -3.19 -15.58
CA GLN A 188 0.12 -2.76 -16.22
C GLN A 188 0.00 -1.36 -16.83
N LEU A 189 -1.09 -1.07 -17.56
CA LEU A 189 -1.31 0.26 -18.13
C LEU A 189 -1.39 1.36 -17.06
N ARG A 190 -2.04 1.08 -15.93
CA ARG A 190 -2.19 2.03 -14.81
C ARG A 190 -0.89 2.22 -14.04
N LEU A 191 -0.16 1.13 -13.83
CA LEU A 191 1.13 1.17 -13.17
C LEU A 191 2.16 1.93 -14.01
N VAL A 192 2.16 1.76 -15.34
CA VAL A 192 3.01 2.57 -16.24
C VAL A 192 2.59 4.04 -16.24
N ASP A 193 1.29 4.36 -16.28
CA ASP A 193 0.76 5.74 -16.12
C ASP A 193 1.25 6.39 -14.81
N TYR A 194 1.31 5.60 -13.73
CA TYR A 194 1.77 6.05 -12.42
C TYR A 194 3.30 6.19 -12.31
N ALA A 195 4.04 5.14 -12.65
CA ALA A 195 5.49 5.05 -12.43
C ALA A 195 6.30 5.76 -13.51
N ASN A 196 5.78 5.84 -14.74
CA ASN A 196 6.42 6.51 -15.86
C ASN A 196 5.37 7.19 -16.77
N PRO A 197 4.82 8.34 -16.35
CA PRO A 197 3.79 9.05 -17.09
C PRO A 197 4.21 9.39 -18.53
N GLU A 198 5.49 9.68 -18.76
CA GLU A 198 6.04 10.00 -20.09
C GLU A 198 5.96 8.78 -21.03
N GLN A 199 6.39 7.62 -20.55
CA GLN A 199 6.29 6.35 -21.29
C GLN A 199 4.82 6.00 -21.58
N TYR A 200 3.93 6.22 -20.62
CA TYR A 200 2.50 6.02 -20.84
C TYR A 200 1.93 6.97 -21.91
N GLN A 201 2.32 8.24 -21.91
CA GLN A 201 1.88 9.18 -22.95
C GLN A 201 2.42 8.80 -24.33
N ALA A 202 3.67 8.35 -24.43
CA ALA A 202 4.25 7.86 -25.68
C ALA A 202 3.50 6.64 -26.22
N PHE A 203 3.29 5.62 -25.38
CA PHE A 203 2.48 4.44 -25.71
C PHE A 203 1.07 4.83 -26.16
N LYS A 204 0.41 5.71 -25.41
CA LYS A 204 -0.94 6.20 -25.74
C LYS A 204 -0.96 6.92 -27.09
N HIS A 205 0.08 7.70 -27.40
CA HIS A 205 0.19 8.41 -28.67
C HIS A 205 0.34 7.46 -29.86
N GLU A 206 1.14 6.40 -29.68
CA GLU A 206 1.36 5.34 -30.66
C GLU A 206 0.08 4.49 -30.85
N LEU A 207 -0.51 3.99 -29.76
CA LEU A 207 -1.68 3.12 -29.79
C LEU A 207 -2.94 3.82 -30.32
N LEU A 208 -3.15 5.10 -29.95
CA LEU A 208 -4.32 5.87 -30.41
C LEU A 208 -4.15 6.48 -31.80
N GLN A 209 -3.00 6.27 -32.48
CA GLN A 209 -2.66 6.85 -33.79
C GLN A 209 -3.39 8.18 -34.06
N ARG A 210 -3.17 9.20 -33.23
CA ARG A 210 -3.74 10.54 -33.53
C ARG A 210 -3.17 11.14 -34.83
N SER A 211 -2.26 10.44 -35.50
CA SER A 211 -1.74 10.71 -36.84
C SER A 211 -2.53 10.08 -37.99
N THR A 212 -3.41 9.09 -37.77
CA THR A 212 -4.39 8.66 -38.79
C THR A 212 -5.72 9.33 -38.54
N LYS A 213 -5.86 10.52 -39.12
CA LYS A 213 -7.15 11.13 -39.46
C LYS A 213 -8.06 10.07 -40.09
N THR A 214 -8.99 9.54 -39.31
CA THR A 214 -10.27 9.08 -39.85
C THR A 214 -11.33 9.83 -39.09
N SER A 215 -11.63 11.04 -39.56
CA SER A 215 -12.92 11.64 -39.28
C SER A 215 -13.96 10.67 -39.83
N ILE A 216 -14.69 9.98 -38.96
CA ILE A 216 -15.91 9.31 -39.38
C ILE A 216 -16.92 10.44 -39.64
N SER A 217 -17.01 10.87 -40.91
CA SER A 217 -18.18 11.62 -41.38
C SER A 217 -19.28 10.59 -41.63
N CYS A 218 -20.45 10.82 -41.06
CA CYS A 218 -21.62 10.01 -41.28
C CYS A 218 -22.60 10.88 -42.06
N ASP A 219 -22.71 10.63 -43.37
CA ASP A 219 -23.77 11.23 -44.18
C ASP A 219 -25.05 10.42 -43.97
N LEU A 220 -25.96 10.98 -43.18
CA LEU A 220 -27.32 10.48 -43.00
C LEU A 220 -28.19 10.98 -44.16
N SER A 221 -28.64 10.07 -45.01
CA SER A 221 -29.76 10.33 -45.93
C SER A 221 -31.01 9.62 -45.40
N VAL A 222 -32.13 10.34 -45.39
CA VAL A 222 -33.44 9.83 -44.99
C VAL A 222 -34.31 9.74 -46.24
N GLU A 223 -34.54 8.53 -46.75
CA GLU A 223 -35.58 8.29 -47.74
C GLU A 223 -36.93 8.17 -47.04
N ALA A 224 -37.75 9.20 -47.16
CA ALA A 224 -39.13 9.15 -46.73
C ALA A 224 -39.96 8.39 -47.77
N THR A 225 -40.25 7.11 -47.53
CA THR A 225 -41.35 6.41 -48.21
C THR A 225 -42.68 6.94 -47.69
N ARG A 226 -43.12 8.09 -48.22
CA ARG A 226 -44.53 8.47 -48.18
C ARG A 226 -45.12 8.16 -49.54
N GLY A 227 -46.04 7.18 -49.54
CA GLY A 227 -46.83 6.82 -50.71
C GLY A 227 -47.59 8.01 -51.25
N GLU A 228 -47.81 7.98 -52.57
CA GLU A 228 -48.76 8.84 -53.27
C GLU A 228 -50.15 8.68 -52.63
N LEU A 229 -50.83 9.82 -52.45
CA LEU A 229 -52.24 9.89 -52.02
C LEU A 229 -53.18 9.43 -53.14
#